data_AF-A0A662GEN2-F1
#
_entry.id   AF-A0A662GEN2-F1
#
_cell.length_a   1.000
_cell.length_b   1.000
_cell.length_c   1.000
_cell.angle_alpha   90.00
_cell.angle_beta   90.00
_cell.angle_gamma   90.00
#
_symmetry.space_group_name_H-M   'P 1'
#
loop_
_entity.id
_entity.type
_entity.pdbx_description
1 polymer ?
#
loop_
_entity_poly.entity_id
_entity_poly.type
_entity_poly.pdbx_seq_one_letter_code
_entity_poly.pdbx_strand_id
1 'polypeptide(L)' 'MPRRCPECGGELIYERNTKTFICTSCGRVFTREELDTAMDMLTERRSRERRRYWIR' A
#
# COMPACT_ATOMS: atom_id res chain seq x y z
N MET A 1 0.21 -6.52 -7.05
CA MET A 1 0.20 -5.05 -6.91
C MET A 1 -1.04 -4.61 -6.14
N PRO A 2 -0.88 -3.89 -5.02
CA PRO A 2 -1.99 -3.16 -4.44
C PRO A 2 -2.53 -2.14 -5.44
N ARG A 3 -3.84 -2.18 -5.68
CA ARG A 3 -4.55 -1.18 -6.48
C ARG A 3 -5.10 -0.03 -5.64
N ARG A 4 -4.83 -0.08 -4.33
CA ARG A 4 -5.45 0.77 -3.32
C ARG A 4 -4.41 1.48 -2.49
N CYS A 5 -4.65 2.76 -2.22
CA CYS A 5 -3.81 3.59 -1.40
C CYS A 5 -3.75 3.03 0.03
N PRO A 6 -2.55 2.84 0.61
CA PRO A 6 -2.40 2.33 1.97
C PRO A 6 -2.92 3.32 3.03
N GLU A 7 -3.06 4.60 2.70
CA GLU A 7 -3.50 5.63 3.65
C GLU A 7 -5.01 5.88 3.60
N CYS A 8 -5.61 5.96 2.41
CA CYS A 8 -7.03 6.31 2.26
C CYS A 8 -7.90 5.18 1.70
N GLY A 9 -7.31 4.08 1.24
CA GLY A 9 -8.05 2.98 0.60
C GLY A 9 -8.56 3.28 -0.82
N GLY A 10 -8.34 4.50 -1.32
CA GLY A 10 -8.74 4.94 -2.66
C GLY A 10 -7.97 4.26 -3.79
N GLU A 11 -8.47 4.36 -5.02
CA GLU A 11 -7.84 3.73 -6.18
C GLU A 11 -6.54 4.44 -6.58
N LEU A 12 -5.53 3.66 -6.95
CA LEU A 12 -4.25 4.14 -7.47
C LEU A 12 -4.19 3.94 -8.98
N ILE A 13 -3.95 5.02 -9.71
CA ILE A 13 -3.71 5.02 -11.15
C ILE A 13 -2.20 4.99 -11.40
N TYR A 14 -1.75 4.10 -12.28
CA TYR A 14 -0.34 4.05 -12.66
C TYR A 14 -0.05 5.01 -13.81
N GLU A 15 0.80 5.98 -13.57
CA GLU A 15 1.28 6.95 -14.55
C GLU A 15 2.55 6.41 -15.21
N ARG A 16 2.47 6.10 -16.52
CA ARG A 16 3.59 5.48 -17.25
C ARG A 16 4.74 6.45 -17.48
N ASN A 17 4.45 7.75 -17.56
CA ASN A 17 5.45 8.76 -17.86
C ASN A 17 6.47 8.91 -16.72
N THR A 18 5.97 9.00 -15.49
CA THR A 18 6.77 9.14 -14.28
C THR A 18 7.05 7.81 -13.59
N LYS A 19 6.41 6.72 -14.03
CA LYS A 19 6.42 5.39 -13.38
C LYS A 19 5.96 5.48 -11.91
N THR A 20 5.04 6.40 -11.63
CA THR A 20 4.48 6.61 -10.30
C THR A 20 3.02 6.18 -10.23
N PHE A 21 2.49 6.06 -9.02
CA PHE A 21 1.11 5.72 -8.74
C PHE A 21 0.42 6.90 -8.10
N ILE A 22 -0.64 7.40 -8.71
CA ILE A 22 -1.38 8.57 -8.24
C ILE A 22 -2.71 8.11 -7.67
N CYS A 23 -3.01 8.49 -6.43
CA CYS A 23 -4.29 8.15 -5.81
C CYS A 23 -5.37 9.14 -6.24
N THR A 24 -6.50 8.62 -6.73
CA THR A 24 -7.64 9.43 -7.17
C THR A 24 -8.45 10.02 -6.02
N SER A 25 -8.36 9.43 -4.81
CA SER A 25 -9.09 9.93 -3.64
C SER A 25 -8.32 10.99 -2.87
N CYS A 26 -7.02 10.77 -2.58
CA CYS A 26 -6.22 11.71 -1.78
C CYS A 26 -5.24 12.55 -2.60
N GLY A 27 -5.09 12.31 -3.91
CA GLY A 27 -4.19 13.04 -4.79
C GLY A 27 -2.69 12.77 -4.55
N ARG A 28 -2.34 11.87 -3.62
CA ARG A 28 -0.93 11.53 -3.38
C ARG A 28 -0.33 10.76 -4.52
N VAL A 29 0.94 11.03 -4.75
CA VAL A 29 1.79 10.30 -5.69
C VAL A 29 2.70 9.41 -4.87
N PHE A 30 2.82 8.15 -5.29
CA PHE A 30 3.67 7.15 -4.68
C PHE A 30 4.62 6.58 -5.74
N THR A 31 5.87 6.37 -5.38
CA THR A 31 6.78 5.60 -6.23
C THR A 31 6.57 4.10 -6.04
N ARG A 32 7.17 3.29 -6.91
CA ARG A 32 7.11 1.84 -6.75
C ARG A 32 7.77 1.39 -5.44
N GLU A 33 8.89 2.02 -5.05
CA GLU A 33 9.63 1.69 -3.83
C GLU A 33 8.83 2.02 -2.57
N GLU A 34 8.15 3.18 -2.55
CA GLU A 34 7.30 3.58 -1.43
C GLU A 34 6.11 2.62 -1.25
N LEU A 35 5.47 2.23 -2.37
CA LEU A 35 4.36 1.28 -2.35
C LEU A 35 4.79 -0.10 -1.89
N ASP A 36 5.95 -0.56 -2.33
CA ASP A 36 6.52 -1.85 -1.94
C ASP A 36 6.83 -1.88 -0.43
N THR A 37 7.51 -0.84 0.05
CA THR A 37 7.82 -0.66 1.48
C THR A 37 6.56 -0.63 2.34
N ALA A 38 5.54 0.13 1.93
CA ALA A 38 4.27 0.19 2.64
C ALA A 38 3.57 -1.18 2.67
N MET A 39 3.65 -1.95 1.58
CA MET A 39 3.02 -3.27 1.50
C MET A 39 3.74 -4.31 2.36
N ASP A 40 5.06 -4.28 2.37
CA ASP A 40 5.88 -5.14 3.23
C ASP A 40 5.57 -4.88 4.70
N MET A 41 5.52 -3.60 5.11
CA MET A 41 5.11 -3.24 6.47
C MET A 41 3.70 -3.73 6.81
N LEU A 42 2.72 -3.54 5.92
CA LEU A 42 1.34 -4.02 6.14
C LEU A 42 1.28 -5.55 6.25
N THR A 43 2.02 -6.26 5.41
CA THR A 43 2.06 -7.73 5.38
C THR A 43 2.72 -8.29 6.65
N GLU A 44 3.83 -7.70 7.07
CA GLU A 44 4.51 -8.07 8.31
C GLU A 44 3.61 -7.81 9.53
N ARG A 45 2.97 -6.64 9.58
CA ARG A 45 2.06 -6.27 10.66
C ARG A 45 0.86 -7.22 10.73
N ARG A 46 0.24 -7.54 9.59
CA ARG A 46 -0.84 -8.54 9.51
C ARG A 46 -0.40 -9.92 9.98
N SER A 47 0.83 -10.31 9.67
CA SER A 47 1.40 -11.58 10.10
C SER A 47 1.64 -11.62 11.61
N ARG A 48 2.15 -10.52 12.20
CA ARG A 48 2.27 -10.37 13.66
C ARG A 48 0.90 -10.40 14.35
N GLU A 49 -0.08 -9.68 13.82
CA GLU A 49 -1.47 -9.69 14.34
C GLU A 49 -2.08 -11.09 14.31
N ARG A 50 -1.98 -11.80 13.18
CA ARG A 50 -2.44 -13.21 13.08
C ARG A 50 -1.79 -14.11 14.12
N ARG A 51 -0.47 -13.96 14.33
CA ARG A 51 0.27 -14.74 15.32
C ARG A 51 -0.19 -14.41 16.75
N ARG A 52 -0.51 -13.14 17.02
CA ARG A 52 -1.05 -12.67 18.30
C ARG A 52 -2.47 -13.17 18.55
N TYR A 53 -3.28 -13.30 17.50
CA TYR A 53 -4.64 -13.86 17.56
C TYR A 53 -4.62 -15.38 17.75
N TRP A 54 -3.64 -16.09 17.18
CA TRP A 54 -3.51 -17.54 17.31
C TRP A 54 -3.03 -18.01 18.71
N ILE A 55 -2.39 -17.11 19.47
CA ILE A 55 -1.89 -17.37 20.83
C ILE A 55 -2.95 -17.10 21.91
N ARG A 56 -4.10 -16.51 21.55
CA ARG A 56 -5.26 -16.34 22.43
C ARG A 56 -6.28 -17.42 22.16
#